data_AF-A0AAN8UZH7-F1
#
_entry.id   AF-A0AAN8UZH7-F1
#
_cell.length_a   1.000
_cell.length_b   1.000
_cell.length_c   1.000
_cell.angle_alpha   90.00
_cell.angle_beta   90.00
_cell.angle_gamma   90.00
#
_symmetry.space_group_name_H-M   'P 1'
#
loop_
_entity.id
_entity.type
_entity.pdbx_description
1 polymer ?
#
loop_
_entity_poly.entity_id
_entity_poly.type
_entity_poly.pdbx_seq_one_letter_code
_entity_poly.pdbx_strand_id
1 'polypeptide(L)'
;MANMKDIEEELFELDADEAVAVCSSLYVSSLIAQPDLLGSLMRVVRCIRPCIMVVTEVEANHNSPVFVNRFVETLFYHTAFFDCFDDCRDRNDPNRTILEKLHFTKGI
;
A
#
# COMPACT_ATOMS: atom_id res chain seq x y z
N MET A 1 -7.36 9.29 14.00
CA MET A 1 -7.59 8.30 12.93
C MET A 1 -8.36 7.16 13.56
N ALA A 2 -9.51 6.79 12.99
CA ALA A 2 -10.22 5.58 13.42
C ALA A 2 -9.27 4.38 13.31
N ASN A 3 -9.25 3.53 14.33
CA ASN A 3 -8.50 2.29 14.29
C ASN A 3 -9.19 1.38 13.27
N MET A 4 -8.46 0.94 12.25
CA MET A 4 -9.01 0.11 11.16
C MET A 4 -9.57 -1.24 11.64
N LYS A 5 -9.28 -1.64 12.89
CA LYS A 5 -9.90 -2.80 13.55
C LYS A 5 -11.38 -2.60 13.85
N ASP A 6 -11.84 -1.36 13.90
CA ASP A 6 -13.19 -0.97 14.28
C ASP A 6 -14.01 -0.57 13.03
N ILE A 7 -13.53 -0.89 11.83
CA ILE A 7 -14.28 -0.63 10.60
C ILE A 7 -15.45 -1.61 10.50
N GLU A 8 -16.65 -1.06 10.38
CA GLU A 8 -17.92 -1.78 10.21
C GLU A 8 -18.70 -1.16 9.04
N GLU A 9 -19.67 -1.87 8.49
CA GLU A 9 -20.47 -1.43 7.34
C GLU A 9 -21.26 -0.15 7.66
N GLU A 10 -21.75 -0.04 8.88
CA GLU A 10 -22.58 1.04 9.39
C GLU A 10 -21.84 2.39 9.41
N LEU A 11 -20.50 2.38 9.47
CA LEU A 11 -19.69 3.60 9.44
C LEU A 11 -19.68 4.30 8.08
N PHE A 12 -20.06 3.59 7.01
CA PHE A 12 -20.07 4.15 5.67
C PHE A 12 -21.38 4.88 5.34
N GLU A 13 -22.41 4.77 6.19
CA GLU A 13 -23.70 5.48 6.07
C GLU A 13 -24.30 5.36 4.66
N LEU A 14 -24.20 4.17 4.05
CA LEU A 14 -24.54 3.95 2.64
C LEU A 14 -26.05 3.86 2.41
N ASP A 15 -26.51 4.56 1.38
CA ASP A 15 -27.88 4.44 0.89
C ASP A 15 -28.02 3.27 -0.11
N ALA A 16 -29.22 2.69 -0.19
CA ALA A 16 -29.46 1.47 -0.98
C ALA A 16 -29.28 1.65 -2.51
N ASP A 17 -29.34 2.90 -3.00
CA ASP A 17 -29.21 3.28 -4.40
C ASP A 17 -27.83 3.85 -4.77
N GLU A 18 -26.90 3.93 -3.81
CA GLU A 18 -25.55 4.43 -4.06
C GLU A 18 -24.66 3.39 -4.75
N ALA A 19 -23.87 3.86 -5.72
CA ALA A 19 -22.79 3.08 -6.31
C ALA A 19 -21.51 3.28 -5.50
N VAL A 20 -20.98 2.21 -4.91
CA VAL A 20 -19.79 2.27 -4.05
C VAL A 20 -18.54 1.92 -4.85
N ALA A 21 -17.49 2.73 -4.72
CA ALA A 21 -16.15 2.44 -5.21
C ALA A 21 -15.17 2.42 -4.04
N VAL A 22 -14.34 1.38 -3.94
CA VAL A 22 -13.30 1.27 -2.91
C VAL A 22 -11.94 1.55 -3.54
N CYS A 23 -11.21 2.54 -3.02
CA CYS A 23 -9.86 2.86 -3.46
C CYS A 23 -8.87 2.55 -2.35
N SER A 24 -8.01 1.56 -2.56
CA SER A 24 -6.94 1.17 -1.63
C SER A 24 -5.59 1.47 -2.26
N SER A 25 -4.77 2.27 -1.58
CA SER A 25 -3.41 2.61 -2.03
C SER A 25 -2.40 2.29 -0.94
N LEU A 26 -1.53 1.31 -1.20
CA LEU A 26 -0.46 0.83 -0.32
C LEU A 26 -0.96 0.33 1.05
N TYR A 27 -2.25 0.06 1.18
CA TYR A 27 -2.86 -0.26 2.46
C TYR A 27 -2.96 -1.77 2.69
N VAL A 28 -3.30 -2.55 1.66
CA VAL A 28 -3.45 -4.00 1.80
C VAL A 28 -2.10 -4.65 2.09
N SER A 29 -1.03 -4.21 1.41
CA SER A 29 0.33 -4.71 1.68
C SER A 29 0.79 -4.43 3.11
N SER A 30 0.39 -3.29 3.70
CA SER A 30 0.73 -2.95 5.08
C SER A 30 0.11 -3.90 6.13
N LEU A 31 -0.96 -4.60 5.76
CA LEU A 31 -1.70 -5.51 6.63
C LEU A 31 -1.29 -6.98 6.48
N ILE A 32 -0.34 -7.31 5.59
CA ILE A 32 0.08 -8.71 5.37
C ILE A 32 0.62 -9.36 6.66
N ALA A 33 1.28 -8.58 7.52
CA ALA A 33 1.75 -9.04 8.83
C ALA A 33 0.63 -9.23 9.88
N GLN A 34 -0.61 -8.86 9.55
CA GLN A 34 -1.79 -8.93 10.42
C GLN A 34 -2.96 -9.60 9.67
N PRO A 35 -2.88 -10.92 9.40
CA PRO A 35 -3.82 -11.62 8.54
C PRO A 35 -5.28 -11.54 9.03
N ASP A 36 -5.51 -11.51 10.34
CA ASP A 36 -6.85 -11.38 10.92
C ASP A 36 -7.47 -10.01 10.61
N LEU A 37 -6.67 -8.95 10.66
CA LEU A 37 -7.12 -7.59 10.32
C LEU A 37 -7.37 -7.47 8.82
N LEU A 38 -6.49 -8.03 7.99
CA LEU A 38 -6.69 -8.08 6.55
C LEU A 38 -7.99 -8.84 6.19
N GLY A 39 -8.22 -10.00 6.79
CA GLY A 39 -9.45 -10.77 6.58
C GLY A 39 -10.70 -10.01 7.00
N SER A 40 -10.63 -9.30 8.13
CA SER A 40 -11.74 -8.47 8.63
C SER A 40 -12.04 -7.29 7.68
N LEU A 41 -11.02 -6.58 7.23
CA LEU A 41 -11.14 -5.51 6.24
C LEU A 41 -11.79 -6.02 4.94
N MET A 42 -11.29 -7.14 4.40
CA MET A 42 -11.84 -7.72 3.18
C MET A 42 -13.29 -8.19 3.34
N ARG A 43 -13.69 -8.61 4.54
CA ARG A 43 -15.09 -8.92 4.86
C ARG A 43 -15.96 -7.67 4.80
N VAL A 44 -15.52 -6.55 5.39
CA VAL A 44 -16.28 -5.29 5.36
C VAL A 44 -16.38 -4.75 3.93
N VAL A 45 -15.28 -4.75 3.18
CA VAL A 45 -15.28 -4.37 1.75
C VAL A 45 -16.28 -5.21 0.97
N ARG A 46 -16.45 -6.50 1.31
CA ARG A 46 -17.46 -7.34 0.67
C ARG A 46 -18.89 -6.99 1.10
N CYS A 47 -19.11 -6.65 2.37
CA CYS A 47 -20.43 -6.28 2.89
C CYS A 47 -20.99 -5.01 2.24
N ILE A 48 -20.16 -4.00 2.02
CA ILE A 48 -20.55 -2.74 1.35
C ILE A 48 -20.77 -2.88 -0.16
N ARG A 49 -20.58 -4.08 -0.74
CA ARG A 49 -20.88 -4.45 -2.13
C ARG A 49 -20.41 -3.40 -3.16
N PRO A 50 -19.11 -3.08 -3.22
CA PRO A 50 -18.60 -2.09 -4.15
C PRO A 50 -18.79 -2.56 -5.59
N CYS A 51 -19.15 -1.63 -6.47
CA CYS A 51 -19.20 -1.85 -7.90
C CYS A 51 -17.78 -2.06 -8.47
N ILE A 52 -16.79 -1.43 -7.85
CA ILE A 52 -15.38 -1.54 -8.23
C ILE A 52 -14.48 -1.37 -6.99
N MET A 53 -13.38 -2.13 -6.97
CA MET A 53 -12.27 -1.90 -6.05
C MET A 53 -11.00 -1.62 -6.85
N VAL A 54 -10.41 -0.45 -6.65
CA VAL A 54 -9.12 -0.05 -7.22
C VAL A 54 -8.04 -0.29 -6.18
N VAL A 55 -7.02 -1.05 -6.55
CA VAL A 55 -5.92 -1.44 -5.66
C VAL A 55 -4.60 -0.98 -6.27
N THR A 56 -3.88 -0.12 -5.54
CA THR A 56 -2.54 0.34 -5.90
C THR A 56 -1.55 -0.22 -4.88
N GLU A 57 -0.65 -1.10 -5.31
CA GLU A 57 0.30 -1.79 -4.44
C GLU A 57 1.70 -1.80 -5.05
N VAL A 58 2.69 -2.15 -4.22
CA VAL A 58 4.08 -2.32 -4.67
C VAL A 58 4.22 -3.62 -5.45
N GLU A 59 4.73 -3.53 -6.68
CA GLU A 59 5.04 -4.67 -7.53
C GLU A 59 6.43 -5.24 -7.20
N ALA A 60 6.56 -5.87 -6.03
CA ALA A 60 7.77 -6.59 -5.61
C ALA A 60 7.48 -7.61 -4.49
N ASN A 61 8.24 -8.70 -4.45
CA ASN A 61 8.09 -9.71 -3.39
C ASN A 61 8.85 -9.33 -2.10
N HIS A 62 8.35 -8.32 -1.41
CA HIS A 62 8.90 -7.88 -0.12
C HIS A 62 8.45 -8.72 1.09
N ASN A 63 7.68 -9.80 0.88
CA ASN A 63 7.13 -10.62 1.96
C ASN A 63 7.58 -12.09 1.92
N SER A 64 8.63 -12.41 1.17
CA SER A 64 9.21 -13.76 1.21
C SER A 64 9.60 -14.15 2.66
N PRO A 65 9.32 -15.38 3.12
CA PRO A 65 9.76 -15.83 4.45
C PRO A 65 11.30 -15.94 4.52
N VAL A 66 11.95 -16.15 3.38
CA VAL A 66 13.42 -16.23 3.26
C VAL A 66 14.00 -14.82 3.16
N PHE A 67 14.88 -14.47 4.10
CA PHE A 67 15.52 -13.14 4.17
C PHE A 67 16.27 -12.79 2.88
N VAL A 68 17.11 -13.70 2.37
CA VAL A 68 17.93 -13.42 1.17
C VAL A 68 17.05 -13.05 -0.03
N ASN A 69 15.95 -13.77 -0.24
CA ASN A 69 15.01 -13.45 -1.31
C ASN A 69 14.40 -12.06 -1.11
N ARG A 70 13.92 -11.73 0.09
CA ARG A 70 13.40 -10.37 0.35
C ARG A 70 14.47 -9.31 0.11
N PHE A 71 15.67 -9.50 0.63
CA PHE A 71 16.75 -8.54 0.52
C PHE A 71 17.12 -8.27 -0.94
N VAL A 72 17.24 -9.32 -1.75
CA VAL A 72 17.56 -9.21 -3.18
C VAL A 72 16.42 -8.51 -3.94
N GLU A 73 15.18 -8.92 -3.72
CA GLU A 73 14.00 -8.30 -4.35
C GLU A 73 13.85 -6.82 -3.97
N THR A 74 13.97 -6.49 -2.68
CA THR A 74 13.95 -5.11 -2.18
C THR A 74 15.09 -4.30 -2.78
N LEU A 75 16.31 -4.84 -2.85
CA LEU A 75 17.44 -4.12 -3.45
C LEU A 75 17.18 -3.77 -4.92
N PHE A 76 16.69 -4.71 -5.73
CA PHE A 76 16.39 -4.44 -7.14
C PHE A 76 15.23 -3.44 -7.30
N TYR A 77 14.17 -3.60 -6.51
CA TYR A 77 13.04 -2.68 -6.52
C TYR A 77 13.49 -1.24 -6.22
N HIS A 78 14.21 -1.04 -5.11
CA HIS A 78 14.69 0.29 -4.75
C HIS A 78 15.68 0.84 -5.79
N THR A 79 16.62 0.03 -6.27
CA THR A 79 17.59 0.45 -7.30
C THR A 79 16.88 1.02 -8.54
N ALA A 80 15.84 0.33 -9.05
CA ALA A 80 15.08 0.82 -10.20
C ALA A 80 14.43 2.19 -9.95
N PHE A 81 13.92 2.45 -8.74
CA PHE A 81 13.37 3.77 -8.39
C PHE A 81 14.45 4.85 -8.26
N PHE A 82 15.59 4.53 -7.64
CA PHE A 82 16.71 5.46 -7.54
C PHE A 82 17.29 5.82 -8.91
N ASP A 83 17.40 4.86 -9.83
CA ASP A 83 17.79 5.10 -11.23
C ASP A 83 16.78 6.03 -11.93
N CYS A 84 15.47 5.77 -11.79
CA CYS A 84 14.43 6.67 -12.32
C CYS A 84 14.55 8.10 -11.76
N PHE A 85 14.86 8.26 -10.47
CA PHE A 85 15.03 9.57 -9.87
C PHE A 85 16.30 10.28 -10.35
N ASP A 86 17.38 9.54 -10.61
CA ASP A 86 18.61 10.11 -11.17
C ASP A 86 18.40 10.59 -12.61
N ASP A 87 17.61 9.86 -13.40
CA ASP A 87 17.27 10.23 -14.78
C ASP A 87 16.28 11.41 -14.85
N CYS A 88 15.31 11.46 -13.93
CA CYS A 88 14.22 12.43 -13.99
C CYS A 88 14.46 13.71 -13.18
N ARG A 89 15.45 13.76 -12.27
CA ARG A 89 15.64 14.89 -11.36
C ARG A 89 17.11 15.21 -11.07
N ASP A 90 17.38 16.51 -10.95
CA ASP A 90 18.69 17.01 -10.50
C ASP A 90 19.04 16.45 -9.11
N ARG A 91 20.31 16.06 -8.94
CA ARG A 91 20.85 15.54 -7.68
C ARG A 91 20.73 16.53 -6.51
N ASN A 92 20.70 17.82 -6.80
CA ASN A 92 20.54 18.88 -5.81
C ASN A 92 19.08 19.30 -5.59
N ASP A 93 18.09 18.65 -6.25
CA ASP A 93 16.67 18.92 -5.98
C ASP A 93 16.34 18.51 -4.53
N PRO A 94 15.95 19.46 -3.65
CA PRO A 94 15.58 19.13 -2.28
C PRO A 94 14.38 18.17 -2.23
N ASN A 95 13.49 18.19 -3.23
CA ASN A 95 12.33 17.28 -3.28
C ASN A 95 12.76 15.83 -3.56
N ARG A 96 13.80 15.62 -4.38
CA ARG A 96 14.40 14.29 -4.59
C ARG A 96 14.95 13.76 -3.26
N THR A 97 15.70 14.59 -2.54
CA THR A 97 16.27 14.20 -1.23
C THR A 97 15.18 13.82 -0.22
N ILE A 98 14.07 14.57 -0.18
CA ILE A 98 12.94 14.27 0.69
C ILE A 98 12.27 12.95 0.28
N LEU A 99 12.02 12.75 -1.01
CA LEU A 99 11.38 11.55 -1.55
C LEU A 99 12.18 10.29 -1.21
N GLU A 100 13.49 10.30 -1.51
CA GLU A 100 14.40 9.18 -1.25
C GLU A 100 14.42 8.84 0.25
N LYS A 101 14.61 9.84 1.12
CA LYS A 101 14.74 9.64 2.57
C LYS A 101 13.44 9.23 3.26
N LEU A 102 12.32 9.84 2.87
CA LEU A 102 11.07 9.67 3.59
C LEU A 102 10.29 8.43 3.15
N HIS A 103 10.37 8.09 1.86
CA HIS A 103 9.54 7.02 1.26
C HIS A 103 10.34 5.78 0.92
N PHE A 104 11.59 5.90 0.47
CA PHE A 104 12.37 4.75 -0.01
C PHE A 104 13.41 4.25 0.99
N THR A 105 13.82 5.03 2.00
CA THR A 105 14.72 4.54 3.07
C THR A 105 13.96 3.83 4.20
N LYS A 106 12.66 4.07 4.41
CA LYS A 106 11.91 3.41 5.51
C LYS A 106 11.71 1.90 5.34
N GLY A 107 11.95 1.37 4.14
CA GLY A 107 11.84 -0.06 3.80
C GLY A 107 13.18 -0.80 3.69
N ILE A 108 14.30 -0.12 3.99
CA ILE A 108 15.67 -0.64 3.96
C ILE A 108 16.23 -0.61 5.38
#